data_AF-A0A923AI22-F1
#
_entry.id   AF-A0A923AI22-F1
#
_cell.length_a   1.000
_cell.length_b   1.000
_cell.length_c   1.000
_cell.angle_alpha   90.00
_cell.angle_beta   90.00
_cell.angle_gamma   90.00
#
_symmetry.space_group_name_H-M   'P 1'
#
loop_
_entity.id
_entity.type
_entity.pdbx_description
1 polymer ?
#
loop_
_entity_poly.entity_id
_entity_poly.type
_entity_poly.pdbx_seq_one_letter_code
_entity_poly.pdbx_strand_id
1 'polypeptide(L)'
;MSLDPEPANNPNPRLMTDPPAIVRRIASFAGTRMVDPQRRAKRRAQAEAARVKAGAPHRVEYFHQHDDPYSHLAQQVLGIFRDRYDIELVIHHIRASGGKNQPELAKLAAWAARDADLIAPHYGLQRPSDLPDRRDVAPPAAALDKGSARLADLGHYSGAMFYYGGEWYWGVDRLFHLEQRLRDLGACKELTRPYICPRPDIDVCGADASHLTLDFYPSLNSPYTSIIHDRTIAMAKACGITLHHKPVLPMVMRGVPATRQKGSYILFDTKREAEFLGADFGPMV
;
A
#
# COMPACT_ATOMS: atom_id res chain seq x y z
N MET A 1 -22.06 19.59 1.54
CA MET A 1 -21.33 19.39 0.27
C MET A 1 -22.11 18.36 -0.52
N SER A 2 -22.66 18.71 -1.68
CA SER A 2 -23.32 17.72 -2.54
C SER A 2 -22.27 16.72 -3.00
N LEU A 3 -22.56 15.42 -2.91
CA LEU A 3 -21.75 14.43 -3.61
C LEU A 3 -21.84 14.78 -5.10
N ASP A 4 -20.71 15.01 -5.77
CA ASP A 4 -20.71 15.17 -7.22
C ASP A 4 -21.37 13.94 -7.84
N PRO A 5 -22.30 14.09 -8.78
CA PRO A 5 -22.99 12.95 -9.38
C PRO A 5 -22.00 12.03 -10.11
N GLU A 6 -22.36 10.74 -10.22
CA GLU A 6 -21.61 9.79 -11.05
C GLU A 6 -21.44 10.36 -12.48
N PRO A 7 -20.22 10.34 -13.05
CA PRO A 7 -19.99 10.91 -14.37
C PRO A 7 -20.81 10.16 -15.43
N ALA A 8 -21.38 10.92 -16.38
CA ALA A 8 -22.24 10.38 -17.44
C ALA A 8 -21.58 9.25 -18.27
N ASN A 9 -20.24 9.23 -18.35
CA ASN A 9 -19.45 8.21 -19.04
C ASN A 9 -18.52 7.47 -18.06
N ASN A 10 -19.07 6.73 -17.10
CA ASN A 10 -18.27 5.88 -16.21
C ASN A 10 -17.65 4.69 -16.99
N PRO A 11 -16.31 4.52 -17.02
CA PRO A 11 -15.67 3.39 -17.71
C PRO A 11 -15.88 2.04 -17.01
N ASN A 12 -16.42 2.02 -15.78
CA ASN A 12 -16.69 0.78 -15.05
C ASN A 12 -18.09 0.25 -15.40
N PRO A 13 -18.26 -1.07 -15.62
CA PRO A 13 -19.56 -1.66 -15.93
C PRO A 13 -20.55 -1.47 -14.77
N ARG A 14 -21.85 -1.39 -15.07
CA ARG A 14 -22.92 -1.33 -14.05
C ARG A 14 -22.85 -2.47 -13.03
N LEU A 15 -22.38 -3.64 -13.44
CA LEU A 15 -22.17 -4.78 -12.55
C LEU A 15 -21.10 -4.52 -11.47
N MET A 16 -20.21 -3.55 -11.66
CA MET A 16 -19.21 -3.14 -10.68
C MET A 16 -19.67 -1.95 -9.82
N THR A 17 -20.53 -1.07 -10.34
CA THR A 17 -21.01 0.10 -9.61
C THR A 17 -22.28 -0.18 -8.80
N ASP A 18 -23.17 -1.03 -9.32
CA ASP A 18 -24.39 -1.49 -8.65
C ASP A 18 -24.70 -2.97 -9.00
N PRO A 19 -23.91 -3.93 -8.48
CA PRO A 19 -24.15 -5.36 -8.71
C PRO A 19 -25.48 -5.83 -8.10
N PRO A 20 -26.26 -6.68 -8.80
CA PRO A 20 -27.41 -7.36 -8.21
C PRO A 20 -27.03 -8.20 -6.98
N ALA A 21 -27.99 -8.42 -6.07
CA ALA A 21 -27.74 -9.10 -4.79
C ALA A 21 -27.07 -10.49 -4.92
N ILE A 22 -27.44 -11.27 -5.94
CA ILE A 22 -26.82 -12.58 -6.19
C ILE A 22 -25.35 -12.44 -6.59
N VAL A 23 -25.01 -11.42 -7.38
CA VAL A 23 -23.65 -11.13 -7.82
C VAL A 23 -22.80 -10.65 -6.64
N ARG A 24 -23.37 -9.82 -5.75
CA ARG A 24 -22.73 -9.44 -4.48
C ARG A 24 -22.41 -10.65 -3.61
N ARG A 25 -23.33 -11.60 -3.46
CA ARG A 25 -23.08 -12.83 -2.68
C ARG A 25 -21.98 -13.70 -3.28
N ILE A 26 -21.93 -13.82 -4.62
CA ILE A 26 -20.86 -14.57 -5.30
C ILE A 26 -19.51 -13.85 -5.16
N ALA A 27 -19.48 -12.54 -5.39
CA ALA A 27 -18.28 -11.71 -5.24
C ALA A 27 -17.76 -11.74 -3.79
N SER A 28 -18.66 -11.65 -2.81
CA SER A 28 -18.40 -11.80 -1.38
C SER A 28 -17.66 -13.10 -1.06
N PHE A 29 -18.21 -14.21 -1.54
CA PHE A 29 -17.66 -15.53 -1.32
C PHE A 29 -16.29 -15.71 -2.00
N ALA A 30 -16.16 -15.28 -3.25
CA ALA A 30 -14.92 -15.36 -4.01
C ALA A 30 -13.82 -14.50 -3.37
N GLY A 31 -14.16 -13.26 -3.00
CA GLY A 31 -13.28 -12.34 -2.32
C GLY A 31 -12.79 -12.91 -0.99
N THR A 32 -13.70 -13.35 -0.12
CA THR A 32 -13.35 -13.90 1.20
C THR A 32 -12.36 -15.05 1.08
N ARG A 33 -12.55 -15.92 0.07
CA ARG A 33 -11.62 -17.01 -0.26
C ARG A 33 -10.30 -16.56 -0.87
N MET A 34 -10.25 -15.41 -1.51
CA MET A 34 -9.03 -14.87 -2.11
C MET A 34 -8.06 -14.43 -1.02
N VAL A 35 -8.56 -13.72 -0.01
CA VAL A 35 -7.78 -13.13 1.10
C VAL A 35 -7.68 -14.05 2.33
N ASP A 36 -8.06 -15.31 2.19
CA ASP A 36 -8.01 -16.32 3.25
C ASP A 36 -6.57 -16.50 3.79
N PRO A 37 -6.35 -16.37 5.12
CA PRO A 37 -5.03 -16.46 5.73
C PRO A 37 -4.38 -17.84 5.58
N GLN A 38 -5.16 -18.93 5.67
CA GLN A 38 -4.66 -20.30 5.51
C GLN A 38 -4.21 -20.55 4.07
N ARG A 39 -4.98 -20.05 3.09
CA ARG A 39 -4.59 -20.13 1.68
C ARG A 39 -3.35 -19.29 1.40
N ARG A 40 -3.23 -18.09 2.00
CA ARG A 40 -2.01 -17.28 1.92
C ARG A 40 -0.81 -18.02 2.51
N ALA A 41 -0.94 -18.60 3.70
CA ALA A 41 0.10 -19.39 4.34
C ALA A 41 0.53 -20.60 3.47
N LYS A 42 -0.45 -21.32 2.89
CA LYS A 42 -0.18 -22.41 1.95
C LYS A 42 0.61 -21.95 0.72
N ARG A 43 0.22 -20.81 0.11
CA ARG A 43 0.96 -20.23 -1.03
C ARG A 43 2.39 -19.84 -0.63
N ARG A 44 2.59 -19.24 0.56
CA ARG A 44 3.92 -18.91 1.09
C ARG A 44 4.77 -20.16 1.28
N ALA A 45 4.23 -21.21 1.91
CA ALA A 45 4.93 -22.46 2.13
C ALA A 45 5.31 -23.15 0.81
N GLN A 46 4.42 -23.14 -0.18
CA GLN A 46 4.70 -23.66 -1.52
C GLN A 46 5.81 -22.88 -2.23
N ALA A 47 5.76 -21.54 -2.19
CA ALA A 47 6.80 -20.69 -2.77
C ALA A 47 8.16 -20.92 -2.10
N GLU A 48 8.16 -21.06 -0.77
CA GLU A 48 9.39 -21.32 -0.01
C GLU A 48 9.96 -22.71 -0.31
N ALA A 49 9.13 -23.76 -0.34
CA ALA A 49 9.56 -25.10 -0.73
C ALA A 49 10.15 -25.13 -2.15
N ALA A 50 9.55 -24.38 -3.08
CA ALA A 50 10.08 -24.25 -4.45
C ALA A 50 11.45 -23.55 -4.47
N ARG A 51 11.61 -22.47 -3.69
CA ARG A 51 12.88 -21.74 -3.55
C ARG A 51 13.99 -22.64 -2.99
N VAL A 52 13.72 -23.33 -1.87
CA VAL A 52 14.68 -24.24 -1.22
C VAL A 52 15.07 -25.38 -2.17
N LYS A 53 14.10 -26.00 -2.84
CA LYS A 53 14.36 -27.06 -3.82
C LYS A 53 15.27 -26.58 -4.97
N ALA A 54 15.13 -25.32 -5.38
CA ALA A 54 15.94 -24.72 -6.43
C ALA A 54 17.32 -24.22 -5.93
N GLY A 55 17.60 -24.26 -4.62
CA GLY A 55 18.80 -23.65 -4.03
C GLY A 55 18.87 -22.13 -4.27
N ALA A 56 17.74 -21.47 -4.50
CA ALA A 56 17.69 -20.07 -4.88
C ALA A 56 17.81 -19.13 -3.66
N PRO A 57 18.46 -17.96 -3.79
CA PRO A 57 18.51 -16.98 -2.71
C PRO A 57 17.13 -16.39 -2.42
N HIS A 58 16.98 -15.72 -1.28
CA HIS A 58 15.81 -14.88 -1.02
C HIS A 58 15.86 -13.63 -1.89
N ARG A 59 15.27 -13.67 -3.08
CA ARG A 59 15.26 -12.53 -4.00
C ARG A 59 14.10 -11.58 -3.72
N VAL A 60 14.42 -10.34 -3.37
CA VAL A 60 13.45 -9.24 -3.20
C VAL A 60 13.60 -8.28 -4.37
N GLU A 61 12.52 -8.01 -5.09
CA GLU A 61 12.49 -7.01 -6.16
C GLU A 61 11.91 -5.69 -5.63
N TYR A 62 12.62 -4.57 -5.82
CA TYR A 62 12.14 -3.24 -5.48
C TYR A 62 11.95 -2.39 -6.73
N PHE A 63 10.84 -1.67 -6.83
CA PHE A 63 10.47 -0.86 -7.99
C PHE A 63 10.50 0.63 -7.62
N HIS A 64 11.52 1.31 -8.14
CA HIS A 64 11.81 2.71 -7.85
C HIS A 64 11.29 3.62 -8.96
N GLN A 65 10.42 4.57 -8.59
CA GLN A 65 9.94 5.62 -9.49
C GLN A 65 10.57 6.96 -9.05
N HIS A 66 11.25 7.66 -9.98
CA HIS A 66 12.09 8.82 -9.63
C HIS A 66 11.32 10.09 -9.27
N ASP A 67 10.09 10.23 -9.78
CA ASP A 67 9.18 11.34 -9.47
C ASP A 67 8.17 10.99 -8.36
N ASP A 68 8.36 9.85 -7.69
CA ASP A 68 7.51 9.39 -6.59
C ASP A 68 8.20 9.66 -5.23
N PRO A 69 7.68 10.57 -4.38
CA PRO A 69 8.30 10.89 -3.10
C PRO A 69 8.33 9.70 -2.11
N TYR A 70 7.42 8.72 -2.23
CA TYR A 70 7.50 7.50 -1.43
C TYR A 70 8.66 6.59 -1.85
N SER A 71 9.06 6.64 -3.12
CA SER A 71 10.25 5.93 -3.61
C SER A 71 11.53 6.53 -3.03
N HIS A 72 11.56 7.85 -2.76
CA HIS A 72 12.66 8.52 -2.07
C HIS A 72 12.74 8.13 -0.58
N LEU A 73 11.61 7.94 0.09
CA LEU A 73 11.60 7.37 1.45
C LEU A 73 12.17 5.94 1.47
N ALA A 74 11.68 5.08 0.59
CA ALA A 74 12.14 3.70 0.51
C ALA A 74 13.62 3.58 0.12
N GLN A 75 14.13 4.47 -0.74
CA GLN A 75 15.53 4.49 -1.14
C GLN A 75 16.49 4.61 0.04
N GLN A 76 16.15 5.42 1.05
CA GLN A 76 16.99 5.66 2.23
C GLN A 76 17.27 4.37 3.02
N VAL A 77 16.38 3.38 2.94
CA VAL A 77 16.46 2.15 3.74
C VAL A 77 16.96 0.93 2.97
N LEU A 78 17.10 1.00 1.64
CA LEU A 78 17.50 -0.15 0.82
C LEU A 78 18.88 -0.72 1.19
N GLY A 79 19.84 0.15 1.51
CA GLY A 79 21.18 -0.26 1.93
C GLY A 79 21.13 -1.03 3.25
N ILE A 80 20.46 -0.47 4.25
CA ILE A 80 20.26 -1.09 5.56
C ILE A 80 19.53 -2.43 5.42
N PHE A 81 18.53 -2.50 4.53
CA PHE A 81 17.74 -3.70 4.27
C PHE A 81 18.61 -4.83 3.68
N ARG A 82 19.43 -4.53 2.68
CA ARG A 82 20.41 -5.48 2.12
C ARG A 82 21.43 -5.95 3.17
N ASP A 83 21.83 -5.05 4.06
CA ASP A 83 22.85 -5.38 5.06
C ASP A 83 22.28 -6.23 6.19
N ARG A 84 21.03 -6.00 6.61
CA ARG A 84 20.38 -6.73 7.73
C ARG A 84 19.78 -8.09 7.36
N TYR A 85 19.50 -8.33 6.08
CA TYR A 85 18.86 -9.56 5.61
C TYR A 85 19.73 -10.31 4.60
N ASP A 86 19.72 -11.64 4.64
CA ASP A 86 20.34 -12.50 3.64
C ASP A 86 19.43 -12.60 2.41
N ILE A 87 19.49 -11.56 1.59
CA ILE A 87 18.62 -11.38 0.42
C ILE A 87 19.43 -10.92 -0.80
N GLU A 88 18.95 -11.30 -1.98
CA GLU A 88 19.31 -10.64 -3.23
C GLU A 88 18.31 -9.51 -3.48
N LEU A 89 18.73 -8.26 -3.24
CA LEU A 89 17.91 -7.08 -3.53
C LEU A 89 18.12 -6.62 -4.97
N VAL A 90 17.09 -6.74 -5.81
CA VAL A 90 17.11 -6.26 -7.20
C VAL A 90 16.28 -5.00 -7.35
N ILE A 91 16.92 -3.91 -7.79
CA ILE A 91 16.27 -2.62 -7.99
C ILE A 91 15.90 -2.47 -9.46
N HIS A 92 14.61 -2.28 -9.72
CA HIS A 92 14.05 -1.95 -11.02
C HIS A 92 13.66 -0.47 -11.03
N HIS A 93 14.20 0.29 -11.98
CA HIS A 93 13.72 1.65 -12.22
C HIS A 93 12.50 1.61 -13.14
N ILE A 94 11.47 2.37 -12.82
CA ILE A 94 10.20 2.36 -13.56
C ILE A 94 9.79 3.76 -13.98
N ARG A 95 8.90 3.82 -14.98
CA ARG A 95 8.16 5.04 -15.31
C ARG A 95 6.93 5.15 -14.43
N ALA A 96 6.49 6.38 -14.18
CA ALA A 96 5.14 6.61 -13.68
C ALA A 96 4.12 5.95 -14.63
N SER A 97 3.24 5.10 -14.08
CA SER A 97 2.20 4.46 -14.89
C SER A 97 1.24 5.48 -15.51
N GLY A 98 1.05 6.62 -14.83
CA GLY A 98 0.17 7.72 -15.24
C GLY A 98 -1.28 7.27 -15.52
N GLY A 99 -2.00 8.11 -16.27
CA GLY A 99 -3.28 7.79 -16.86
C GLY A 99 -4.42 7.58 -15.85
N LYS A 100 -5.36 6.69 -16.19
CA LYS A 100 -6.64 6.56 -15.48
C LYS A 100 -6.52 6.11 -14.02
N ASN A 101 -5.38 5.56 -13.61
CA ASN A 101 -5.13 5.16 -12.22
C ASN A 101 -4.74 6.32 -11.30
N GLN A 102 -4.32 7.46 -11.87
CA GLN A 102 -3.79 8.63 -11.18
C GLN A 102 -4.49 9.91 -11.71
N PRO A 103 -5.77 10.13 -11.39
CA PRO A 103 -6.47 11.36 -11.79
C PRO A 103 -5.85 12.58 -11.10
N GLU A 104 -6.04 13.77 -11.69
CA GLU A 104 -5.57 15.05 -11.12
C GLU A 104 -4.06 15.05 -10.78
N LEU A 105 -3.21 14.63 -11.72
CA LEU A 105 -1.77 14.37 -11.52
C LEU A 105 -1.04 15.46 -10.72
N ALA A 106 -1.31 16.75 -11.00
CA ALA A 106 -0.67 17.85 -10.26
C ALA A 106 -1.08 17.90 -8.79
N LYS A 107 -2.37 17.69 -8.48
CA LYS A 107 -2.87 17.63 -7.10
C LYS A 107 -2.34 16.40 -6.38
N LEU A 108 -2.30 15.26 -7.07
CA LEU A 108 -1.76 14.02 -6.53
C LEU A 108 -0.27 14.15 -6.20
N ALA A 109 0.52 14.75 -7.10
CA ALA A 109 1.94 15.00 -6.86
C ALA A 109 2.17 15.93 -5.67
N ALA A 110 1.42 17.04 -5.58
CA ALA A 110 1.50 17.97 -4.45
C ALA A 110 1.10 17.29 -3.12
N TRP A 111 0.05 16.46 -3.14
CA TRP A 111 -0.37 15.68 -1.97
C TRP A 111 0.71 14.68 -1.55
N ALA A 112 1.21 13.88 -2.49
CA ALA A 112 2.20 12.85 -2.21
C ALA A 112 3.51 13.43 -1.66
N ALA A 113 3.95 14.58 -2.19
CA ALA A 113 5.14 15.26 -1.68
C ALA A 113 4.95 15.69 -0.21
N ARG A 114 3.84 16.37 0.08
CA ARG A 114 3.50 16.80 1.44
C ARG A 114 3.37 15.61 2.40
N ASP A 115 2.69 14.55 1.98
CA ASP A 115 2.49 13.37 2.82
C ASP A 115 3.81 12.68 3.15
N ALA A 116 4.67 12.48 2.14
CA ALA A 116 5.98 11.87 2.34
C ALA A 116 6.88 12.69 3.28
N ASP A 117 6.85 14.02 3.19
CA ASP A 117 7.56 14.91 4.12
C ASP A 117 7.01 14.84 5.55
N LEU A 118 5.69 14.67 5.71
CA LEU A 118 5.05 14.55 7.02
C LEU A 118 5.39 13.22 7.69
N ILE A 119 5.43 12.11 6.93
CA ILE A 119 5.68 10.79 7.52
C ILE A 119 7.17 10.47 7.73
N ALA A 120 8.08 11.10 6.98
CA ALA A 120 9.52 10.84 7.06
C ALA A 120 10.09 10.83 8.50
N PRO A 121 9.83 11.86 9.34
CA PRO A 121 10.35 11.91 10.70
C PRO A 121 9.86 10.77 11.59
N HIS A 122 8.66 10.24 11.35
CA HIS A 122 8.11 9.12 12.12
C HIS A 122 8.84 7.79 11.86
N TYR A 123 9.60 7.71 10.77
CA TYR A 123 10.48 6.59 10.46
C TYR A 123 11.97 6.92 10.69
N GLY A 124 12.29 8.10 11.25
CA GLY A 124 13.67 8.57 11.39
C GLY A 124 14.37 8.84 10.05
N LEU A 125 13.59 9.13 9.00
CA LEU A 125 14.08 9.40 7.65
C LEU A 125 14.15 10.90 7.38
N GLN A 126 15.00 11.29 6.43
CA GLN A 126 15.03 12.66 5.91
C GLN A 126 13.81 12.89 5.04
N ARG A 127 13.27 14.11 5.07
CA ARG A 127 12.15 14.49 4.21
C ARG A 127 12.60 14.48 2.75
N PRO A 128 11.80 13.94 1.82
CA PRO A 128 12.09 14.06 0.40
C PRO A 128 12.36 15.50 -0.05
N SER A 129 11.69 16.50 0.54
CA SER A 129 11.96 17.92 0.28
C SER A 129 13.35 18.41 0.65
N ASP A 130 13.99 17.75 1.63
CA ASP A 130 15.31 18.13 2.15
C ASP A 130 16.43 17.42 1.39
N LEU A 131 16.08 16.43 0.55
CA LEU A 131 17.03 15.69 -0.27
C LEU A 131 17.28 16.41 -1.60
N PRO A 132 18.49 16.27 -2.17
CA PRO A 132 18.76 16.77 -3.51
C PRO A 132 17.77 16.16 -4.50
N ASP A 133 17.22 16.99 -5.39
CA ASP A 133 16.43 16.49 -6.50
C ASP A 133 17.31 15.62 -7.39
N ARG A 134 16.97 14.33 -7.52
CA ARG A 134 17.72 13.35 -8.31
C ARG A 134 17.10 13.07 -9.67
N ARG A 135 16.08 13.83 -10.08
CA ARG A 135 15.43 13.67 -11.40
C ARG A 135 16.37 14.00 -12.56
N ASP A 136 17.44 14.74 -12.30
CA ASP A 136 18.52 15.05 -13.24
C ASP A 136 19.38 13.82 -13.60
N VAL A 137 19.47 12.82 -12.71
CA VAL A 137 20.17 11.55 -12.93
C VAL A 137 19.18 10.43 -13.28
N ALA A 138 18.33 10.68 -14.28
CA ALA A 138 17.37 9.69 -14.75
C ALA A 138 18.10 8.47 -15.37
N PRO A 139 17.73 7.23 -15.01
CA PRO A 139 18.27 6.03 -15.65
C PRO A 139 18.00 6.05 -17.16
N PRO A 140 18.83 5.35 -17.96
CA PRO A 140 18.58 5.21 -19.38
C PRO A 140 17.16 4.72 -19.68
N ALA A 141 16.54 5.22 -20.74
CA ALA A 141 15.17 4.87 -21.13
C ALA A 141 14.94 3.34 -21.17
N ALA A 142 15.92 2.58 -21.70
CA ALA A 142 15.86 1.12 -21.74
C ALA A 142 15.76 0.46 -20.35
N ALA A 143 16.40 1.03 -19.32
CA ALA A 143 16.30 0.52 -17.96
C ALA A 143 14.90 0.76 -17.37
N LEU A 144 14.33 1.95 -17.62
CA LEU A 144 12.97 2.31 -17.22
C LEU A 144 11.93 1.42 -17.90
N ASP A 145 12.09 1.15 -19.19
CA ASP A 145 11.18 0.30 -19.96
C ASP A 145 11.23 -1.14 -19.48
N LYS A 146 12.44 -1.68 -19.24
CA LYS A 146 12.64 -3.02 -18.69
C LYS A 146 12.01 -3.17 -17.29
N GLY A 147 12.23 -2.21 -16.40
CA GLY A 147 11.65 -2.24 -15.06
C GLY A 147 10.12 -2.13 -15.09
N SER A 148 9.58 -1.24 -15.93
CA SER A 148 8.13 -1.08 -16.09
C SER A 148 7.46 -2.33 -16.67
N ALA A 149 8.11 -3.00 -17.63
CA ALA A 149 7.65 -4.28 -18.17
C ALA A 149 7.65 -5.38 -17.10
N ARG A 150 8.68 -5.44 -16.25
CA ARG A 150 8.75 -6.38 -15.13
C ARG A 150 7.67 -6.12 -14.08
N LEU A 151 7.40 -4.86 -13.76
CA LEU A 151 6.31 -4.47 -12.85
C LEU A 151 4.95 -4.92 -13.39
N ALA A 152 4.71 -4.73 -14.69
CA ALA A 152 3.48 -5.13 -15.36
C ALA A 152 3.32 -6.66 -15.40
N ASP A 153 4.40 -7.39 -15.69
CA ASP A 153 4.46 -8.87 -15.68
C ASP A 153 4.10 -9.45 -14.30
N LEU A 154 4.60 -8.83 -13.22
CA LEU A 154 4.25 -9.19 -11.84
C LEU A 154 2.86 -8.67 -11.40
N GLY A 155 2.16 -7.96 -12.28
CA GLY A 155 0.78 -7.55 -12.07
C GLY A 155 0.60 -6.32 -11.17
N HIS A 156 1.50 -5.34 -11.24
CA HIS A 156 1.36 -4.09 -10.48
C HIS A 156 1.63 -2.83 -11.31
N TYR A 157 1.50 -1.65 -10.69
CA TYR A 157 1.45 -0.36 -11.39
C TYR A 157 2.02 0.83 -10.61
N SER A 158 2.42 0.65 -9.34
CA SER A 158 2.88 1.74 -8.48
C SER A 158 4.39 1.70 -8.26
N GLY A 159 4.98 2.88 -8.00
CA GLY A 159 6.32 3.02 -7.43
C GLY A 159 6.36 2.69 -5.94
N ALA A 160 7.57 2.70 -5.39
CA ALA A 160 7.90 2.35 -4.02
C ALA A 160 7.48 0.93 -3.61
N MET A 161 7.42 -0.02 -4.55
CA MET A 161 6.90 -1.36 -4.27
C MET A 161 8.02 -2.36 -4.06
N PHE A 162 7.91 -3.16 -3.00
CA PHE A 162 8.70 -4.37 -2.80
C PHE A 162 7.87 -5.59 -3.19
N TYR A 163 8.51 -6.57 -3.84
CA TYR A 163 7.93 -7.85 -4.20
C TYR A 163 8.78 -8.99 -3.66
N TYR A 164 8.13 -9.94 -2.99
CA TYR A 164 8.79 -11.12 -2.47
C TYR A 164 7.84 -12.31 -2.42
N GLY A 165 8.25 -13.41 -3.04
CA GLY A 165 7.57 -14.71 -2.99
C GLY A 165 6.07 -14.63 -3.27
N GLY A 166 5.66 -13.93 -4.33
CA GLY A 166 4.26 -13.81 -4.74
C GLY A 166 3.45 -12.69 -4.10
N GLU A 167 4.07 -11.83 -3.27
CA GLU A 167 3.37 -10.79 -2.54
C GLU A 167 4.04 -9.42 -2.66
N TRP A 168 3.19 -8.39 -2.62
CA TRP A 168 3.56 -6.98 -2.68
C TRP A 168 3.56 -6.33 -1.28
N TYR A 169 4.45 -5.37 -1.08
CA TYR A 169 4.59 -4.54 0.13
C TYR A 169 4.93 -3.12 -0.31
N TRP A 170 4.05 -2.16 -0.03
CA TRP A 170 4.23 -0.78 -0.45
C TRP A 170 5.04 0.02 0.54
N GLY A 171 6.05 0.72 0.05
CA GLY A 171 6.77 1.75 0.77
C GLY A 171 7.45 1.29 2.04
N VAL A 172 7.84 2.29 2.83
CA VAL A 172 8.42 2.11 4.16
C VAL A 172 7.37 1.67 5.20
N ASP A 173 6.10 2.00 4.98
CA ASP A 173 4.97 1.74 5.87
C ASP A 173 4.41 0.31 5.78
N ARG A 174 4.83 -0.49 4.79
CA ARG A 174 4.61 -1.95 4.77
C ARG A 174 5.91 -2.75 4.87
N LEU A 175 7.07 -2.11 4.99
CA LEU A 175 8.37 -2.81 5.03
C LEU A 175 8.44 -3.79 6.20
N PHE A 176 7.89 -3.43 7.37
CA PHE A 176 7.87 -4.33 8.54
C PHE A 176 7.15 -5.67 8.27
N HIS A 177 6.14 -5.72 7.38
CA HIS A 177 5.48 -6.98 7.00
C HIS A 177 6.39 -7.89 6.18
N LEU A 178 7.18 -7.30 5.28
CA LEU A 178 8.19 -8.02 4.51
C LEU A 178 9.31 -8.52 5.43
N GLU A 179 9.78 -7.64 6.31
CA GLU A 179 10.78 -7.97 7.32
C GLU A 179 10.32 -9.12 8.23
N GLN A 180 9.09 -9.08 8.75
CA GLN A 180 8.53 -10.17 9.56
C GLN A 180 8.56 -11.49 8.78
N ARG A 181 8.11 -11.49 7.52
CA ARG A 181 8.14 -12.70 6.68
C ARG A 181 9.58 -13.21 6.47
N LEU A 182 10.55 -12.34 6.28
CA LEU A 182 11.96 -12.74 6.12
C LEU A 182 12.57 -13.25 7.44
N ARG A 183 12.18 -12.66 8.59
CA ARG A 183 12.55 -13.15 9.93
C ARG A 183 12.00 -14.55 10.17
N ASP A 184 10.73 -14.80 9.85
CA ASP A 184 10.09 -16.11 9.98
C ASP A 184 10.78 -17.19 9.12
N LEU A 185 11.41 -16.79 8.01
CA LEU A 185 12.18 -17.66 7.12
C LEU A 185 13.65 -17.79 7.50
N GLY A 186 14.10 -17.15 8.59
CA GLY A 186 15.49 -17.20 9.04
C GLY A 186 16.46 -16.36 8.20
N ALA A 187 15.96 -15.47 7.34
CA ALA A 187 16.80 -14.61 6.49
C ALA A 187 17.32 -13.37 7.22
N CYS A 188 16.92 -13.11 8.47
CA CYS A 188 17.42 -11.97 9.24
C CYS A 188 18.74 -12.32 9.92
N LYS A 189 19.78 -11.51 9.69
CA LYS A 189 21.12 -11.77 10.23
C LYS A 189 21.24 -11.52 11.73
N GLU A 190 20.39 -10.63 12.28
CA GLU A 190 20.39 -10.29 13.71
C GLU A 190 18.96 -10.01 14.20
N LEU A 191 18.30 -11.05 14.75
CA LEU A 191 16.88 -11.00 15.14
C LEU A 191 16.55 -10.04 16.28
N THR A 192 17.54 -9.68 17.11
CA THR A 192 17.38 -8.77 18.24
C THR A 192 17.21 -7.31 17.81
N ARG A 193 17.57 -6.96 16.57
CA ARG A 193 17.40 -5.59 16.06
C ARG A 193 15.92 -5.27 15.81
N PRO A 194 15.50 -4.00 16.03
CA PRO A 194 14.17 -3.56 15.63
C PRO A 194 14.02 -3.61 14.11
N TYR A 195 12.76 -3.56 13.65
CA TYR A 195 12.42 -3.32 12.24
C TYR A 195 13.09 -2.04 11.74
N ILE A 196 13.35 -1.97 10.43
CA ILE A 196 14.00 -0.78 9.84
C ILE A 196 13.02 0.39 9.86
N CYS A 197 11.79 0.13 9.44
CA CYS A 197 10.67 1.08 9.53
C CYS A 197 9.55 0.40 10.33
N PRO A 198 9.62 0.39 11.68
CA PRO A 198 8.54 -0.16 12.49
C PRO A 198 7.27 0.67 12.26
N ARG A 199 6.11 0.04 12.40
CA ARG A 199 4.86 0.79 12.47
C ARG A 199 4.89 1.70 13.71
N PRO A 200 4.56 2.99 13.59
CA PRO A 200 4.40 3.85 14.75
C PRO A 200 3.27 3.35 15.65
N ASP A 201 3.51 3.33 16.96
CA ASP A 201 2.46 3.05 17.94
C ASP A 201 1.44 4.19 17.94
N ILE A 202 0.16 3.84 18.09
CA ILE A 202 -0.93 4.81 18.24
C ILE A 202 -1.23 4.90 19.74
N ASP A 203 -0.50 5.76 20.43
CA ASP A 203 -0.81 6.15 21.80
C ASP A 203 -1.41 7.56 21.82
N VAL A 204 -2.67 7.64 22.24
CA VAL A 204 -3.42 8.90 22.38
C VAL A 204 -3.77 9.21 23.82
N CYS A 205 -3.21 8.45 24.78
CA CYS A 205 -3.47 8.66 26.19
C CYS A 205 -3.02 10.06 26.63
N GLY A 206 -3.95 10.85 27.16
CA GLY A 206 -3.67 12.21 27.65
C GLY A 206 -3.42 13.26 26.57
N ALA A 207 -3.60 12.94 25.29
CA ALA A 207 -3.52 13.92 24.22
C ALA A 207 -4.74 14.86 24.25
N ASP A 208 -4.51 16.18 24.34
CA ASP A 208 -5.54 17.20 24.09
C ASP A 208 -5.28 17.87 22.74
N ALA A 209 -6.17 17.59 21.80
CA ALA A 209 -6.20 18.16 20.47
C ALA A 209 -7.56 18.80 20.17
N SER A 210 -8.22 19.34 21.20
CA SER A 210 -9.53 20.01 21.09
C SER A 210 -9.54 21.24 20.18
N HIS A 211 -8.36 21.83 19.96
CA HIS A 211 -8.14 22.92 19.01
C HIS A 211 -8.06 22.46 17.55
N LEU A 212 -7.94 21.15 17.29
CA LEU A 212 -7.86 20.60 15.94
C LEU A 212 -9.23 20.20 15.40
N THR A 213 -9.35 20.30 14.08
CA THR A 213 -10.47 19.76 13.30
C THR A 213 -9.95 18.68 12.36
N LEU A 214 -10.59 17.52 12.36
CA LEU A 214 -10.30 16.44 11.43
C LEU A 214 -11.43 16.32 10.40
N ASP A 215 -11.12 16.66 9.15
CA ASP A 215 -11.98 16.33 8.02
C ASP A 215 -11.71 14.88 7.57
N PHE A 216 -12.65 13.98 7.86
CA PHE A 216 -12.56 12.57 7.51
C PHE A 216 -13.42 12.27 6.28
N TYR A 217 -12.78 11.74 5.21
CA TYR A 217 -13.42 11.47 3.91
C TYR A 217 -13.59 9.97 3.61
N PRO A 218 -14.47 9.25 4.34
CA PRO A 218 -14.64 7.82 4.12
C PRO A 218 -15.38 7.52 2.82
N SER A 219 -14.85 6.57 2.04
CA SER A 219 -15.57 5.92 0.94
C SER A 219 -16.21 4.64 1.45
N LEU A 220 -17.53 4.49 1.31
CA LEU A 220 -18.30 3.37 1.89
C LEU A 220 -17.94 1.99 1.32
N ASN A 221 -17.36 1.94 0.12
CA ASN A 221 -16.90 0.68 -0.49
C ASN A 221 -15.37 0.51 -0.48
N SER A 222 -14.66 1.37 0.25
CA SER A 222 -13.22 1.23 0.39
C SER A 222 -12.93 0.26 1.55
N PRO A 223 -12.19 -0.84 1.30
CA PRO A 223 -11.82 -1.75 2.38
C PRO A 223 -10.92 -1.05 3.41
N TYR A 224 -10.12 -0.06 3.01
CA TYR A 224 -9.32 0.70 3.98
C TYR A 224 -10.21 1.48 4.93
N THR A 225 -11.27 2.13 4.43
CA THR A 225 -12.24 2.82 5.27
C THR A 225 -12.81 1.87 6.33
N SER A 226 -13.18 0.64 5.94
CA SER A 226 -13.83 -0.30 6.86
C SER A 226 -12.94 -0.69 8.04
N ILE A 227 -11.61 -0.73 7.87
CA ILE A 227 -10.69 -1.11 8.96
C ILE A 227 -10.24 0.08 9.82
N ILE A 228 -10.38 1.32 9.34
CA ILE A 228 -9.99 2.52 10.10
C ILE A 228 -11.16 3.30 10.68
N HIS A 229 -12.39 3.14 10.17
CA HIS A 229 -13.51 4.03 10.50
C HIS A 229 -13.74 4.20 12.01
N ASP A 230 -13.92 3.10 12.72
CA ASP A 230 -14.21 3.12 14.16
C ASP A 230 -12.98 3.59 14.97
N ARG A 231 -11.78 3.27 14.50
CA ARG A 231 -10.52 3.75 15.10
C ARG A 231 -10.37 5.25 14.98
N THR A 232 -10.69 5.82 13.81
CA THR A 232 -10.67 7.26 13.57
C THR A 232 -11.64 7.99 14.50
N ILE A 233 -12.86 7.45 14.66
CA ILE A 233 -13.86 8.02 15.59
C ILE A 233 -13.39 7.92 17.03
N ALA A 234 -12.88 6.76 17.45
CA ALA A 234 -12.38 6.55 18.80
C ALA A 234 -11.20 7.47 19.12
N MET A 235 -10.25 7.61 18.19
CA MET A 235 -9.12 8.53 18.28
C MET A 235 -9.59 9.98 18.40
N ALA A 236 -10.49 10.43 17.53
CA ALA A 236 -11.00 11.80 17.57
C ALA A 236 -11.68 12.11 18.92
N LYS A 237 -12.51 11.17 19.43
CA LYS A 237 -13.15 11.30 20.74
C LYS A 237 -12.14 11.33 21.89
N ALA A 238 -11.14 10.44 21.87
CA ALA A 238 -10.13 10.36 22.92
C ALA A 238 -9.29 11.64 23.01
N CYS A 239 -8.98 12.25 21.87
CA CYS A 239 -8.17 13.47 21.80
C CYS A 239 -8.99 14.77 21.88
N GLY A 240 -10.32 14.70 21.95
CA GLY A 240 -11.20 15.89 21.88
C GLY A 240 -11.28 16.58 20.52
N ILE A 241 -10.79 15.95 19.44
CA ILE A 241 -10.75 16.53 18.10
C ILE A 241 -12.16 16.74 17.55
N THR A 242 -12.42 17.92 16.96
CA THR A 242 -13.66 18.16 16.22
C THR A 242 -13.66 17.34 14.92
N LEU A 243 -14.48 16.30 14.86
CA LEU A 243 -14.56 15.42 13.69
C LEU A 243 -15.64 15.89 12.70
N HIS A 244 -15.21 16.23 11.49
CA HIS A 244 -16.11 16.46 10.36
C HIS A 244 -16.17 15.22 9.48
N HIS A 245 -17.30 14.54 9.52
CA HIS A 245 -17.55 13.38 8.68
C HIS A 245 -18.02 13.82 7.28
N LYS A 246 -17.19 13.59 6.26
CA LYS A 246 -17.40 14.02 4.87
C LYS A 246 -17.35 12.83 3.89
N PRO A 247 -18.33 11.93 3.89
CA PRO A 247 -18.33 10.76 2.99
C PRO A 247 -18.12 11.15 1.53
N VAL A 248 -17.40 10.30 0.79
CA VAL A 248 -17.13 10.50 -0.64
C VAL A 248 -17.63 9.33 -1.45
N LEU A 249 -17.99 9.60 -2.72
CA LEU A 249 -18.37 8.54 -3.63
C LEU A 249 -17.21 7.56 -3.86
N PRO A 250 -17.50 6.26 -3.93
CA PRO A 250 -16.59 5.25 -4.41
C PRO A 250 -15.77 5.64 -5.64
N MET A 251 -14.49 5.27 -5.65
CA MET A 251 -13.59 5.52 -6.80
C MET A 251 -14.17 4.96 -8.11
N VAL A 252 -14.78 3.77 -8.04
CA VAL A 252 -15.44 3.11 -9.19
C VAL A 252 -16.62 3.94 -9.71
N MET A 253 -17.41 4.52 -8.81
CA MET A 253 -18.53 5.42 -9.16
C MET A 253 -18.06 6.80 -9.60
N ARG A 254 -16.82 7.20 -9.28
CA ARG A 254 -16.19 8.43 -9.78
C ARG A 254 -15.43 8.23 -11.10
N GLY A 255 -15.56 7.08 -11.74
CA GLY A 255 -14.95 6.77 -13.02
C GLY A 255 -13.46 6.40 -12.98
N VAL A 256 -12.90 6.16 -11.80
CA VAL A 256 -11.55 5.59 -11.68
C VAL A 256 -11.62 4.10 -12.00
N PRO A 257 -10.82 3.57 -12.94
CA PRO A 257 -10.89 2.15 -13.30
C PRO A 257 -10.52 1.22 -12.14
N ALA A 258 -11.39 0.25 -11.88
CA ALA A 258 -11.11 -0.87 -10.98
C ALA A 258 -10.40 -2.01 -11.73
N THR A 259 -9.12 -1.82 -12.09
CA THR A 259 -8.36 -2.89 -12.74
C THR A 259 -8.21 -4.09 -11.79
N ARG A 260 -8.12 -5.31 -12.33
CA ARG A 260 -7.93 -6.52 -11.52
C ARG A 260 -6.67 -6.46 -10.65
N GLN A 261 -5.59 -5.92 -11.21
CA GLN A 261 -4.31 -5.72 -10.50
C GLN A 261 -4.49 -4.81 -9.28
N LYS A 262 -5.14 -3.66 -9.47
CA LYS A 262 -5.44 -2.69 -8.40
C LYS A 262 -6.36 -3.26 -7.33
N GLY A 263 -7.47 -3.89 -7.73
CA GLY A 263 -8.40 -4.51 -6.79
C GLY A 263 -7.75 -5.62 -5.96
N SER A 264 -6.96 -6.49 -6.59
CA SER A 264 -6.29 -7.60 -5.89
C SER A 264 -5.29 -7.09 -4.85
N TYR A 265 -4.41 -6.15 -5.24
CA TYR A 265 -3.44 -5.57 -4.30
C TYR A 265 -4.14 -4.90 -3.10
N ILE A 266 -5.10 -4.02 -3.36
CA ILE A 266 -5.84 -3.31 -2.30
C ILE A 266 -6.47 -4.30 -1.32
N LEU A 267 -7.13 -5.35 -1.82
CA LEU A 267 -7.79 -6.32 -0.95
C LEU A 267 -6.79 -7.13 -0.11
N PHE A 268 -5.68 -7.57 -0.69
CA PHE A 268 -4.67 -8.32 0.05
C PHE A 268 -3.93 -7.47 1.09
N ASP A 269 -3.56 -6.24 0.73
CA ASP A 269 -2.92 -5.32 1.67
C ASP A 269 -3.88 -4.97 2.80
N THR A 270 -5.11 -4.57 2.49
CA THR A 270 -6.07 -4.20 3.53
C THR A 270 -6.40 -5.38 4.46
N LYS A 271 -6.53 -6.60 3.94
CA LYS A 271 -6.72 -7.78 4.79
C LYS A 271 -5.54 -7.99 5.74
N ARG A 272 -4.30 -7.85 5.23
CA ARG A 272 -3.07 -7.96 6.02
C ARG A 272 -3.04 -6.91 7.12
N GLU A 273 -3.46 -5.69 6.81
CA GLU A 273 -3.59 -4.58 7.76
C GLU A 273 -4.67 -4.83 8.82
N ALA A 274 -5.83 -5.34 8.40
CA ALA A 274 -6.91 -5.71 9.31
C ALA A 274 -6.43 -6.75 10.34
N GLU A 275 -5.72 -7.78 9.90
CA GLU A 275 -5.16 -8.82 10.77
C GLU A 275 -4.14 -8.26 11.76
N PHE A 276 -3.23 -7.40 11.29
CA PHE A 276 -2.24 -6.76 12.15
C PHE A 276 -2.92 -5.91 13.23
N LEU A 277 -3.95 -5.15 12.84
CA LEU A 277 -4.69 -4.29 13.76
C LEU A 277 -5.64 -5.08 14.66
N GLY A 278 -5.99 -6.33 14.34
CA GLY A 278 -7.09 -7.04 14.98
C GLY A 278 -8.46 -6.44 14.65
N ALA A 279 -8.60 -5.83 13.47
CA ALA A 279 -9.85 -5.27 12.98
C ALA A 279 -10.67 -6.31 12.20
N ASP A 280 -11.99 -6.28 12.37
CA ASP A 280 -12.90 -7.14 11.60
C ASP A 280 -12.94 -6.70 10.14
N PHE A 281 -12.49 -7.57 9.23
CA PHE A 281 -12.48 -7.28 7.80
C PHE A 281 -13.81 -7.60 7.10
N GLY A 282 -14.79 -8.16 7.83
CA GLY A 282 -16.11 -8.53 7.32
C GLY A 282 -16.11 -9.47 6.11
N PRO A 283 -17.29 -9.92 5.65
CA PRO A 283 -17.42 -10.44 4.30
C PRO A 283 -17.27 -9.30 3.29
N MET A 284 -16.54 -9.52 2.20
CA MET A 284 -16.60 -8.61 1.04
C MET A 284 -18.04 -8.56 0.51
N VAL A 285 -18.54 -7.46 -0.02
CA VAL A 285 -19.92 -7.38 -0.56
C VAL A 285 -19.92 -6.67 -1.90
#